data_AF-A0A8S3UUI9-F1
#
_entry.id   AF-A0A8S3UUI9-F1
#
_cell.length_a   1.000
_cell.length_b   1.000
_cell.length_c   1.000
_cell.angle_alpha   90.00
_cell.angle_beta   90.00
_cell.angle_gamma   90.00
#
_symmetry.space_group_name_H-M   'P 1'
#
loop_
_entity.id
_entity.type
_entity.pdbx_description
1 polymer ?
#
loop_
_entity_poly.entity_id
_entity_poly.type
_entity_poly.pdbx_seq_one_letter_code
_entity_poly.pdbx_strand_id
1 'polypeptide(L)'
;MVIHDMFVIHKILKGVQNLKGKNDPRLPITKDILIKLIDSLPCVIVNVDNQLALKAMFLLAFYAFLRVGEISTKGGSDTKQVLQVGDISFDRENSSLKGMSLTMTYYKHSDLHPKTIYIPICADNITCPVIHVHHYLSQFGHSSGPLFQFKSGAPVTRSYFTTSLKSALSFIGLDTRYYKAHSFRIGAATSAAARGIPHSVIQGMGRWKSSAFMKYIRMQNF
;
A
#
# COMPACT_ATOMS: atom_id res chain seq x y z
N MET A 1 -4.31 30.20 28.43
CA MET A 1 -4.95 30.69 27.19
C MET A 1 -3.95 30.98 26.06
N VAL A 2 -2.78 31.55 26.33
CA VAL A 2 -1.78 31.99 25.31
C VAL A 2 -1.12 30.85 24.50
N ILE A 3 -0.98 29.64 25.04
CA ILE A 3 -0.29 28.51 24.37
C ILE A 3 -1.11 27.94 23.19
N HIS A 4 -2.44 28.00 23.27
CA HIS A 4 -3.33 27.49 22.24
C HIS A 4 -3.25 28.35 20.96
N ASP A 5 -3.19 29.67 21.11
CA ASP A 5 -3.09 30.60 19.98
C ASP A 5 -1.76 30.48 19.25
N MET A 6 -0.66 30.25 19.98
CA MET A 6 0.66 30.06 19.36
C MET A 6 0.73 28.79 18.50
N PHE A 7 0.07 27.71 18.92
CA PHE A 7 -0.03 26.47 18.15
C PHE A 7 -0.85 26.66 16.87
N VAL A 8 -1.99 27.33 16.96
CA VAL A 8 -2.87 27.63 15.83
C VAL A 8 -2.14 28.51 14.81
N ILE A 9 -1.47 29.58 15.26
CA ILE A 9 -0.67 30.45 14.40
C ILE A 9 0.44 29.65 13.69
N HIS A 10 1.15 28.77 14.41
CA HIS A 10 2.19 27.94 13.80
C HIS A 10 1.65 26.97 12.75
N LYS A 11 0.45 26.43 12.96
CA LYS A 11 -0.24 25.55 12.00
C LYS A 11 -0.73 26.33 10.78
N ILE A 12 -1.23 27.55 10.96
CA ILE A 12 -1.63 28.44 9.87
C ILE A 12 -0.40 28.83 9.04
N LEU A 13 0.70 29.26 9.67
CA LEU A 13 1.94 29.60 8.97
C LEU A 13 2.53 28.41 8.21
N LYS A 14 2.55 27.21 8.80
CA LYS A 14 2.91 25.98 8.07
C LYS A 14 1.92 25.69 6.93
N GLY A 15 0.63 25.94 7.13
CA GLY A 15 -0.40 25.84 6.10
C GLY A 15 -0.11 26.75 4.91
N VAL A 16 0.16 28.03 5.17
CA VAL A 16 0.51 29.05 4.16
C VAL A 16 1.82 28.71 3.45
N GLN A 17 2.84 28.24 4.17
CA GLN A 17 4.08 27.75 3.55
C GLN A 17 3.83 26.53 2.65
N ASN A 18 2.87 25.68 2.98
CA ASN A 18 2.48 24.53 2.15
C ASN A 18 1.57 24.91 0.97
N LEU A 19 0.94 26.10 0.96
CA LEU A 19 0.18 26.61 -0.18
C LEU A 19 1.06 26.91 -1.38
N LYS A 20 2.36 27.25 -1.16
CA LYS A 20 3.35 27.45 -2.23
C LYS A 20 3.73 26.17 -2.99
N GLY A 21 3.06 25.04 -2.73
CA GLY A 21 3.15 23.82 -3.53
C GLY A 21 4.58 23.27 -3.62
N LYS A 22 5.03 22.50 -2.62
CA LYS A 22 6.20 21.65 -2.83
C LYS A 22 5.84 20.59 -3.85
N ASN A 23 6.47 20.64 -5.03
CA ASN A 23 6.37 19.58 -6.02
C ASN A 23 6.88 18.29 -5.37
N ASP A 24 6.02 17.26 -5.35
CA ASP A 24 6.39 15.95 -4.85
C ASP A 24 7.18 15.22 -5.95
N PRO A 25 8.51 15.07 -5.82
CA PRO A 25 9.35 14.55 -6.90
C PRO A 25 9.19 13.05 -7.09
N ARG A 26 8.49 12.36 -6.18
CA ARG A 26 8.31 10.90 -6.31
C ARG A 26 7.71 10.59 -7.68
N LEU A 27 7.86 9.40 -8.23
CA LEU A 27 7.22 8.92 -9.46
C LEU A 27 6.23 7.79 -9.15
N PRO A 28 5.19 7.56 -9.98
CA PRO A 28 4.24 6.46 -9.78
C PRO A 28 4.90 5.11 -10.08
N ILE A 29 4.62 4.09 -9.27
CA ILE A 29 4.86 2.70 -9.69
C ILE A 29 3.69 2.31 -10.59
N THR A 30 3.91 2.29 -11.92
CA THR A 30 2.90 1.85 -12.90
C THR A 30 2.66 0.33 -12.81
N LYS A 31 1.65 -0.19 -13.51
CA LYS A 31 1.42 -1.65 -13.59
C LYS A 31 2.67 -2.37 -14.15
N ASP A 32 3.32 -1.79 -15.16
CA ASP A 32 4.51 -2.40 -15.77
C ASP A 32 5.72 -2.39 -14.83
N ILE A 33 5.92 -1.29 -14.09
CA ILE A 33 6.95 -1.24 -13.04
C ILE A 33 6.62 -2.26 -11.94
N LEU A 34 5.36 -2.38 -11.54
CA LEU A 34 4.93 -3.35 -10.53
C LEU A 34 5.25 -4.79 -10.95
N ILE A 35 4.98 -5.15 -12.21
CA ILE A 35 5.32 -6.47 -12.78
C ILE A 35 6.84 -6.69 -12.72
N LYS A 36 7.63 -5.74 -13.21
CA LYS A 36 9.10 -5.83 -13.15
C LYS A 36 9.62 -5.96 -11.71
N LEU A 37 9.00 -5.28 -10.74
CA LEU A 37 9.36 -5.38 -9.33
C LEU A 37 9.09 -6.78 -8.78
N ILE A 38 7.91 -7.37 -9.01
CA ILE A 38 7.59 -8.71 -8.51
C ILE A 38 8.46 -9.79 -9.18
N ASP A 39 8.78 -9.63 -10.46
CA ASP A 39 9.61 -10.57 -11.22
C ASP A 39 11.08 -10.49 -10.81
N SER A 40 11.53 -9.33 -10.30
CA SER A 40 12.90 -9.17 -9.78
C SER A 40 13.13 -9.81 -8.41
N LEU A 41 12.08 -10.10 -7.64
CA LEU A 41 12.20 -10.56 -6.24
C LEU A 41 13.09 -11.81 -6.08
N PRO A 42 13.00 -12.86 -6.93
CA PRO A 42 13.89 -14.01 -6.84
C PRO A 42 15.38 -13.68 -7.02
N CYS A 43 15.71 -12.59 -7.72
CA CYS A 43 17.08 -12.15 -7.95
C CYS A 43 17.65 -11.31 -6.80
N VAL A 44 16.78 -10.60 -6.06
CA VAL A 44 17.22 -9.65 -5.02
C VAL A 44 16.94 -10.10 -3.59
N ILE A 45 16.08 -11.11 -3.39
CA ILE A 45 15.74 -11.65 -2.07
C ILE A 45 16.08 -13.14 -2.02
N VAL A 46 16.99 -13.52 -1.13
CA VAL A 46 17.47 -14.92 -1.04
C VAL A 46 16.40 -15.88 -0.53
N ASN A 47 15.67 -15.51 0.53
CA ASN A 47 14.70 -16.39 1.16
C ASN A 47 13.35 -16.40 0.41
N VAL A 48 12.88 -17.58 0.03
CA VAL A 48 11.67 -17.78 -0.79
C VAL A 48 10.39 -17.32 -0.07
N ASP A 49 10.26 -17.58 1.24
CA ASP A 49 9.11 -17.11 2.02
C ASP A 49 9.03 -15.57 2.02
N ASN A 50 10.18 -14.91 2.12
CA ASN A 50 10.28 -13.46 2.06
C ASN A 50 9.95 -12.91 0.67
N GLN A 51 10.30 -13.61 -0.41
CA GLN A 51 9.87 -13.28 -1.77
C GLN A 51 8.34 -13.32 -1.87
N LEU A 52 7.72 -14.40 -1.36
CA LEU A 52 6.27 -14.58 -1.36
C LEU A 52 5.56 -13.46 -0.59
N ALA A 53 6.04 -13.15 0.62
CA ALA A 53 5.51 -12.07 1.44
C ALA A 53 5.61 -10.71 0.72
N LEU A 54 6.79 -10.36 0.19
CA LEU A 54 6.99 -9.09 -0.51
C LEU A 54 6.13 -8.97 -1.78
N LYS A 55 5.96 -10.06 -2.53
CA LYS A 55 5.09 -10.09 -3.71
C LYS A 55 3.66 -9.77 -3.32
N ALA A 56 3.12 -10.44 -2.30
CA ALA A 56 1.78 -10.16 -1.79
C ALA A 56 1.65 -8.72 -1.28
N MET A 57 2.65 -8.19 -0.56
CA MET A 57 2.65 -6.81 -0.07
C MET A 57 2.67 -5.77 -1.20
N PHE A 58 3.48 -5.96 -2.25
CA PHE A 58 3.59 -5.04 -3.37
C PHE A 58 2.28 -4.96 -4.16
N LEU A 59 1.69 -6.12 -4.47
CA LEU A 59 0.41 -6.21 -5.16
C LEU A 59 -0.70 -5.58 -4.32
N LEU A 60 -0.78 -5.93 -3.03
CA LEU A 60 -1.82 -5.40 -2.17
C LEU A 60 -1.70 -3.88 -1.96
N ALA A 61 -0.48 -3.36 -1.79
CA ALA A 61 -0.24 -1.93 -1.66
C ALA A 61 -0.74 -1.14 -2.89
N PHE A 62 -0.55 -1.70 -4.08
CA PHE A 62 -1.03 -1.11 -5.33
C PHE A 62 -2.56 -1.22 -5.47
N TYR A 63 -3.10 -2.45 -5.51
CA TYR A 63 -4.49 -2.68 -5.86
C TYR A 63 -5.50 -2.19 -4.80
N ALA A 64 -5.10 -2.11 -3.52
CA ALA A 64 -5.94 -1.55 -2.46
C ALA A 64 -5.61 -0.09 -2.11
N PHE A 65 -4.76 0.60 -2.88
CA PHE A 65 -4.39 2.01 -2.64
C PHE A 65 -3.85 2.24 -1.21
N LEU A 66 -3.15 1.25 -0.66
CA LEU A 66 -2.72 1.28 0.73
C LEU A 66 -1.51 2.20 0.90
N ARG A 67 -1.42 2.81 2.07
CA ARG A 67 -0.12 3.30 2.55
C ARG A 67 0.64 2.08 3.04
N VAL A 68 1.92 1.98 2.71
CA VAL A 68 2.77 0.88 3.22
C VAL A 68 2.79 0.81 4.75
N GLY A 69 2.62 1.94 5.45
CA GLY A 69 2.49 1.94 6.91
C GLY A 69 1.18 1.34 7.46
N GLU A 70 0.23 0.98 6.60
CA GLU A 70 -0.99 0.24 6.96
C GLU A 70 -0.76 -1.28 6.90
N ILE A 71 0.36 -1.75 6.33
CA ILE A 71 0.71 -3.18 6.16
C ILE A 71 2.11 -3.52 6.65
N SER A 72 2.83 -2.57 7.25
CA SER A 72 4.18 -2.78 7.78
C SER A 72 4.39 -1.97 9.04
N THR A 73 5.07 -2.56 10.03
CA THR A 73 5.27 -1.95 11.35
C THR A 73 6.50 -1.04 11.34
N LYS A 74 6.57 -0.09 12.29
CA LYS A 74 7.79 0.71 12.50
C LYS A 74 8.82 0.02 13.41
N GLY A 75 8.50 -1.15 13.95
CA GLY A 75 9.25 -1.86 14.98
C GLY A 75 8.30 -2.63 15.92
N GLY A 76 8.85 -3.45 16.83
CA GLY A 76 8.14 -4.49 17.59
C GLY A 76 6.96 -4.05 18.47
N SER A 77 6.70 -2.76 18.65
CA SER A 77 5.63 -2.23 19.50
C SER A 77 4.43 -1.60 18.75
N ASP A 78 4.53 -1.35 17.44
CA ASP A 78 3.48 -0.67 16.65
C ASP A 78 2.68 -1.66 15.78
N THR A 79 2.23 -2.76 16.39
CA THR A 79 1.50 -3.84 15.69
C THR A 79 0.01 -3.59 15.59
N LYS A 80 -0.58 -2.77 16.47
CA LYS A 80 -2.03 -2.51 16.50
C LYS A 80 -2.54 -1.55 15.42
N GLN A 81 -1.63 -0.82 14.74
CA GLN A 81 -1.98 0.20 13.75
C GLN A 81 -1.85 -0.28 12.29
N VAL A 82 -1.52 -1.55 12.09
CA VAL A 82 -1.47 -2.19 10.76
C VAL A 82 -2.65 -3.14 10.60
N LEU A 83 -2.97 -3.52 9.36
CA LEU A 83 -3.92 -4.60 9.08
C LEU A 83 -3.49 -5.86 9.83
N GLN A 84 -4.45 -6.52 10.45
CA GLN A 84 -4.28 -7.81 11.10
C GLN A 84 -4.71 -8.94 10.17
N VAL A 85 -4.29 -10.17 10.48
CA VAL A 85 -4.78 -11.38 9.79
C VAL A 85 -6.32 -11.45 9.85
N GLY A 86 -6.90 -11.15 11.02
CA GLY A 86 -8.36 -11.15 11.23
C GLY A 86 -9.13 -10.04 10.49
N ASP A 87 -8.43 -9.05 9.92
CA ASP A 87 -9.06 -8.00 9.10
C ASP A 87 -9.31 -8.46 7.65
N ILE A 88 -8.83 -9.66 7.28
CA ILE A 88 -8.93 -10.22 5.94
C ILE A 88 -9.98 -11.33 5.90
N SER A 89 -10.93 -11.21 4.98
CA SER A 89 -11.86 -12.29 4.66
C SER A 89 -11.86 -12.58 3.16
N PHE A 90 -11.96 -13.86 2.81
CA PHE A 90 -12.03 -14.30 1.43
C PHE A 90 -13.46 -14.67 1.08
N ASP A 91 -13.92 -14.12 -0.05
CA ASP A 91 -15.20 -14.43 -0.64
C ASP A 91 -15.08 -15.66 -1.54
N ARG A 92 -16.00 -16.62 -1.38
CA ARG A 92 -15.97 -17.92 -2.04
C ARG A 92 -17.36 -18.31 -2.51
N GLU A 93 -17.42 -18.86 -3.70
CA GLU A 93 -18.61 -19.49 -4.28
C GLU A 93 -18.20 -20.86 -4.81
N ASN A 94 -18.92 -21.92 -4.40
CA ASN A 94 -18.60 -23.31 -4.78
C ASN A 94 -17.10 -23.65 -4.57
N SER A 95 -16.56 -23.26 -3.42
CA SER A 95 -15.14 -23.41 -3.03
C SER A 95 -14.13 -22.58 -3.84
N SER A 96 -14.56 -21.90 -4.90
CA SER A 96 -13.72 -21.05 -5.75
C SER A 96 -13.60 -19.64 -5.16
N LEU A 97 -12.38 -19.08 -5.14
CA LEU A 97 -12.14 -17.71 -4.70
C LEU A 97 -12.75 -16.70 -5.67
N LYS A 98 -13.53 -15.75 -5.14
CA LYS A 98 -14.17 -14.67 -5.91
C LYS A 98 -13.61 -13.29 -5.59
N GLY A 99 -13.13 -13.12 -4.37
CA GLY A 99 -12.58 -11.84 -3.94
C GLY A 99 -12.01 -11.89 -2.53
N MET A 100 -11.58 -10.73 -2.07
CA MET A 100 -11.05 -10.51 -0.73
C MET A 100 -11.56 -9.18 -0.19
N SER A 101 -12.02 -9.19 1.05
CA SER A 101 -12.34 -7.99 1.81
C SER A 101 -11.23 -7.69 2.81
N LEU A 102 -10.88 -6.41 2.93
CA LEU A 102 -9.94 -5.89 3.92
C LEU A 102 -10.63 -4.84 4.77
N THR A 103 -10.84 -5.12 6.04
CA THR A 103 -11.55 -4.23 6.96
C THR A 103 -10.55 -3.47 7.83
N MET A 104 -10.41 -2.17 7.59
CA MET A 104 -9.50 -1.32 8.37
C MET A 104 -10.21 -0.67 9.54
N THR A 105 -9.87 -1.09 10.75
CA THR A 105 -10.38 -0.53 12.01
C THR A 105 -9.55 0.67 12.48
N TYR A 106 -8.23 0.65 12.25
CA TYR A 106 -7.31 1.74 12.59
C TYR A 106 -6.46 2.14 11.38
N TYR A 107 -6.53 3.40 10.96
CA TYR A 107 -5.66 3.97 9.93
C TYR A 107 -5.50 5.48 10.09
N LYS A 108 -4.46 6.05 9.47
CA LYS A 108 -4.19 7.50 9.55
C LYS A 108 -5.39 8.29 9.01
N HIS A 109 -5.98 9.13 9.87
CA HIS A 109 -7.23 9.88 9.63
C HIS A 109 -8.53 9.04 9.68
N SER A 110 -8.56 7.91 10.39
CA SER A 110 -9.81 7.17 10.61
C SER A 110 -10.85 8.05 11.33
N ASP A 111 -12.09 8.02 10.85
CA ASP A 111 -13.24 8.73 11.45
C ASP A 111 -14.00 7.83 12.43
N LEU A 112 -13.30 6.99 13.20
CA LEU A 112 -13.86 5.96 14.11
C LEU A 112 -14.73 4.86 13.45
N HIS A 113 -14.99 4.95 12.14
CA HIS A 113 -15.74 3.94 11.39
C HIS A 113 -14.78 3.02 10.61
N PRO A 114 -14.91 1.68 10.76
CA PRO A 114 -14.20 0.73 9.93
C PRO A 114 -14.46 0.98 8.44
N LYS A 115 -13.42 0.84 7.62
CA LYS A 115 -13.58 0.90 6.15
C LYS A 115 -13.18 -0.43 5.54
N THR A 116 -14.12 -1.04 4.83
CA THR A 116 -13.88 -2.27 4.09
C THR A 116 -13.58 -1.97 2.63
N ILE A 117 -12.48 -2.53 2.13
CA ILE A 117 -12.16 -2.55 0.70
C ILE A 117 -12.43 -3.96 0.20
N TYR A 118 -13.29 -4.08 -0.82
CA TYR A 118 -13.45 -5.33 -1.56
C TYR A 118 -12.58 -5.31 -2.82
N ILE A 119 -11.83 -6.38 -3.03
CA ILE A 119 -11.04 -6.61 -4.24
C ILE A 119 -11.53 -7.90 -4.90
N PRO A 120 -12.15 -7.83 -6.09
CA PRO A 120 -12.52 -9.02 -6.83
C PRO A 120 -11.27 -9.75 -7.34
N ILE A 121 -11.40 -11.05 -7.57
CA ILE A 121 -10.37 -11.82 -8.26
C ILE A 121 -10.14 -11.23 -9.65
N CYS A 122 -8.86 -11.16 -10.06
CA CYS A 122 -8.47 -10.64 -11.35
C CYS A 122 -8.23 -11.80 -12.31
N ALA A 123 -8.56 -11.64 -13.59
CA ALA A 123 -8.26 -12.66 -14.61
C ALA A 123 -6.74 -12.91 -14.78
N ASP A 124 -5.94 -11.88 -14.50
CA ASP A 124 -4.48 -11.95 -14.50
C ASP A 124 -3.96 -12.54 -13.18
N ASN A 125 -3.78 -13.86 -13.15
CA ASN A 125 -3.29 -14.59 -11.98
C ASN A 125 -1.87 -14.17 -11.54
N ILE A 126 -1.07 -13.59 -12.43
CA ILE A 126 0.31 -13.19 -12.14
C ILE A 126 0.31 -11.99 -11.18
N THR A 127 -0.62 -11.05 -11.39
CA THR A 127 -0.69 -9.82 -10.58
C THR A 127 -1.90 -9.76 -9.64
N CYS A 128 -2.72 -10.80 -9.57
CA CYS A 128 -3.92 -10.80 -8.73
C CYS A 128 -3.59 -10.76 -7.23
N PRO A 129 -3.88 -9.66 -6.50
CA PRO A 129 -3.57 -9.56 -5.07
C PRO A 129 -4.34 -10.59 -4.24
N VAL A 130 -5.56 -10.99 -4.65
CA VAL A 130 -6.38 -11.98 -3.95
C VAL A 130 -5.67 -13.34 -3.92
N ILE A 131 -5.15 -13.79 -5.06
CA ILE A 131 -4.43 -15.06 -5.18
C ILE A 131 -3.14 -15.02 -4.35
N HIS A 132 -2.34 -13.95 -4.48
CA HIS A 132 -1.04 -13.88 -3.80
C HIS A 132 -1.16 -13.68 -2.29
N VAL A 133 -2.16 -12.93 -1.80
CA VAL A 133 -2.42 -12.82 -0.35
C VAL A 133 -2.99 -14.12 0.21
N HIS A 134 -3.90 -14.79 -0.52
CA HIS A 134 -4.43 -16.09 -0.13
C HIS A 134 -3.32 -17.14 -0.02
N HIS A 135 -2.44 -17.22 -1.03
CA HIS A 135 -1.31 -18.13 -1.05
C HIS A 135 -0.29 -17.80 0.05
N TYR A 136 -0.01 -16.52 0.30
CA TYR A 136 0.84 -16.11 1.42
C TYR A 136 0.29 -16.59 2.77
N LEU A 137 -1.01 -16.35 3.04
CA LEU A 137 -1.64 -16.76 4.30
C LEU A 137 -1.67 -18.28 4.47
N SER A 138 -1.97 -19.04 3.41
CA SER A 138 -1.98 -20.50 3.46
C SER A 138 -0.58 -21.07 3.70
N GLN A 139 0.45 -20.50 3.08
CA GLN A 139 1.83 -20.95 3.26
C GLN A 139 2.37 -20.59 4.64
N PHE A 140 2.05 -19.42 5.19
CA PHE A 140 2.59 -18.96 6.47
C PHE A 140 1.88 -19.57 7.67
N GLY A 141 0.55 -19.74 7.60
CA GLY A 141 -0.25 -20.42 8.62
C GLY A 141 -0.48 -19.62 9.90
N HIS A 142 -0.17 -18.33 9.92
CA HIS A 142 -0.43 -17.46 11.08
C HIS A 142 -1.94 -17.17 11.18
N SER A 143 -2.50 -17.36 12.36
CA SER A 143 -3.93 -17.12 12.64
C SER A 143 -4.22 -15.78 13.30
N SER A 144 -3.20 -15.05 13.76
CA SER A 144 -3.36 -13.80 14.49
C SER A 144 -2.14 -12.88 14.36
N GLY A 145 -2.33 -11.61 14.72
CA GLY A 145 -1.32 -10.56 14.63
C GLY A 145 -1.35 -9.80 13.31
N PRO A 146 -0.30 -8.99 13.03
CA PRO A 146 -0.17 -8.23 11.80
C PRO A 146 -0.31 -9.10 10.55
N LEU A 147 -0.99 -8.60 9.53
CA LEU A 147 -1.25 -9.33 8.28
C LEU A 147 0.02 -9.89 7.65
N PHE A 148 1.08 -9.08 7.59
CA PHE A 148 2.37 -9.52 7.05
C PHE A 148 3.39 -9.73 8.17
N GLN A 149 3.71 -11.00 8.38
CA GLN A 149 4.73 -11.52 9.27
C GLN A 149 5.74 -12.35 8.48
N PHE A 150 6.95 -12.45 8.99
CA PHE A 150 7.92 -13.47 8.58
C PHE A 150 7.46 -14.85 9.02
N LYS A 151 8.10 -15.91 8.50
CA LYS A 151 7.76 -17.29 8.87
C LYS A 151 7.91 -17.54 10.37
N SER A 152 8.81 -16.81 11.03
CA SER A 152 8.99 -16.80 12.50
C SER A 152 7.84 -16.15 13.29
N GLY A 153 6.86 -15.53 12.64
CA GLY A 153 5.78 -14.76 13.28
C GLY A 153 6.14 -13.30 13.59
N ALA A 154 7.40 -12.90 13.42
CA ALA A 154 7.80 -11.50 13.59
C ALA A 154 7.16 -10.60 12.50
N PRO A 155 6.65 -9.41 12.83
CA PRO A 155 5.99 -8.54 11.85
C PRO A 155 6.98 -7.99 10.82
N VAL A 156 6.53 -7.88 9.56
CA VAL A 156 7.32 -7.24 8.51
C VAL A 156 7.42 -5.75 8.78
N THR A 157 8.65 -5.25 8.88
CA THR A 157 8.89 -3.83 9.16
C THR A 157 8.88 -2.98 7.89
N ARG A 158 8.55 -1.70 8.05
CA ARG A 158 8.65 -0.72 6.98
C ARG A 158 10.07 -0.59 6.45
N SER A 159 11.08 -0.69 7.34
CA SER A 159 12.48 -0.65 6.95
C SER A 159 12.79 -1.78 5.96
N TYR A 160 12.43 -3.02 6.33
CA TYR A 160 12.59 -4.19 5.47
C TYR A 160 11.89 -4.00 4.11
N PHE A 161 10.61 -3.63 4.12
CA PHE A 161 9.87 -3.34 2.88
C PHE A 161 10.59 -2.31 2.00
N THR A 162 11.04 -1.19 2.58
CA THR A 162 11.66 -0.12 1.81
C THR A 162 13.05 -0.47 1.29
N THR A 163 13.82 -1.27 2.03
CA THR A 163 15.13 -1.77 1.58
C THR A 163 14.94 -2.76 0.45
N SER A 164 14.04 -3.73 0.59
CA SER A 164 13.72 -4.68 -0.47
C SER A 164 13.18 -4.00 -1.73
N LEU A 165 12.32 -2.98 -1.57
CA LEU A 165 11.86 -2.15 -2.69
C LEU A 165 13.02 -1.45 -3.40
N LYS A 166 13.98 -0.88 -2.66
CA LYS A 166 15.15 -0.23 -3.27
C LYS A 166 16.01 -1.23 -4.04
N SER A 167 16.24 -2.42 -3.49
CA SER A 167 16.99 -3.46 -4.19
C SER A 167 16.31 -3.86 -5.50
N ALA A 168 14.99 -4.11 -5.46
CA ALA A 168 14.21 -4.43 -6.65
C ALA A 168 14.23 -3.30 -7.69
N LEU A 169 14.03 -2.05 -7.27
CA LEU A 169 14.10 -0.87 -8.14
C LEU A 169 15.48 -0.72 -8.81
N SER A 170 16.55 -0.89 -8.03
CA SER A 170 17.92 -0.81 -8.54
C SER A 170 18.20 -1.92 -9.55
N PHE A 171 17.70 -3.13 -9.29
CA PHE A 171 17.85 -4.27 -10.18
C PHE A 171 17.17 -4.04 -11.54
N ILE A 172 15.99 -3.43 -11.54
CA ILE A 172 15.27 -3.08 -12.78
C ILE A 172 15.74 -1.76 -13.42
N GLY A 173 16.85 -1.19 -12.95
CA GLY A 173 17.48 0.00 -13.55
C GLY A 173 16.80 1.34 -13.25
N LEU A 174 15.93 1.42 -12.22
CA LEU A 174 15.24 2.65 -11.86
C LEU A 174 15.97 3.44 -10.77
N ASP A 175 15.97 4.77 -10.90
CA ASP A 175 16.54 5.66 -9.90
C ASP A 175 15.69 5.70 -8.62
N THR A 176 16.19 5.05 -7.59
CA THR A 176 15.53 4.91 -6.28
C THR A 176 15.26 6.24 -5.56
N ARG A 177 15.82 7.37 -6.01
CA ARG A 177 15.50 8.71 -5.48
C ARG A 177 14.04 9.07 -5.70
N TYR A 178 13.48 8.68 -6.85
CA TYR A 178 12.13 9.02 -7.26
C TYR A 178 11.08 7.99 -6.83
N TYR A 179 11.47 6.77 -6.49
CA TYR A 179 10.52 5.72 -6.10
C TYR A 179 10.61 5.42 -4.62
N LYS A 180 9.48 5.50 -3.91
CA LYS A 180 9.37 5.24 -2.47
C LYS A 180 8.12 4.41 -2.20
N ALA A 181 7.93 3.99 -0.95
CA ALA A 181 6.70 3.33 -0.49
C ALA A 181 5.40 4.03 -0.91
N HIS A 182 5.41 5.36 -1.05
CA HIS A 182 4.24 6.13 -1.48
C HIS A 182 3.92 6.02 -2.97
N SER A 183 4.90 5.66 -3.79
CA SER A 183 4.80 5.52 -5.24
C SER A 183 3.79 4.46 -5.66
N PHE A 184 3.56 3.43 -4.85
CA PHE A 184 2.49 2.44 -5.07
C PHE A 184 1.12 3.11 -5.14
N ARG A 185 0.81 3.95 -4.14
CA ARG A 185 -0.49 4.63 -4.04
C ARG A 185 -0.68 5.71 -5.10
N ILE A 186 0.40 6.39 -5.50
CA ILE A 186 0.39 7.31 -6.65
C ILE A 186 0.10 6.53 -7.93
N GLY A 187 0.79 5.40 -8.12
CA GLY A 187 0.62 4.51 -9.26
C GLY A 187 -0.79 3.96 -9.38
N ALA A 188 -1.39 3.54 -8.26
CA ALA A 188 -2.77 3.07 -8.19
C ALA A 188 -3.76 4.16 -8.64
N ALA A 189 -3.65 5.37 -8.09
CA ALA A 189 -4.48 6.52 -8.48
C ALA A 189 -4.32 6.88 -9.95
N THR A 190 -3.08 6.96 -10.42
CA THR A 190 -2.78 7.26 -11.83
C THR A 190 -3.33 6.19 -12.75
N SER A 191 -3.16 4.91 -12.42
CA SER A 191 -3.66 3.80 -13.25
C SER A 191 -5.19 3.72 -13.26
N ALA A 192 -5.84 4.08 -12.16
CA ALA A 192 -7.30 4.16 -12.11
C ALA A 192 -7.83 5.32 -12.96
N ALA A 193 -7.20 6.49 -12.87
CA ALA A 193 -7.55 7.65 -13.69
C ALA A 193 -7.34 7.37 -15.19
N ALA A 194 -6.23 6.73 -15.56
CA ALA A 194 -5.95 6.32 -16.93
C ALA A 194 -6.97 5.32 -17.50
N ARG A 195 -7.67 4.57 -16.65
CA ARG A 195 -8.78 3.68 -17.05
C ARG A 195 -10.14 4.38 -17.07
N GLY A 196 -10.18 5.69 -16.90
CA GLY A 196 -11.43 6.47 -16.89
C GLY A 196 -12.26 6.29 -15.63
N ILE A 197 -11.71 5.73 -14.55
CA ILE A 197 -12.44 5.62 -13.29
C ILE A 197 -12.74 7.03 -12.76
N PRO A 198 -14.00 7.37 -12.42
CA PRO A 198 -14.35 8.70 -11.95
C PRO A 198 -13.52 9.13 -10.74
N HIS A 199 -13.10 10.40 -10.70
CA HIS A 199 -12.29 10.95 -9.63
C HIS A 199 -12.90 10.77 -8.23
N SER A 200 -14.22 10.86 -8.09
CA SER A 200 -14.94 10.60 -6.84
C SER A 200 -14.75 9.16 -6.35
N VAL A 201 -14.76 8.20 -7.27
CA VAL A 201 -14.53 6.78 -6.99
C VAL A 201 -13.07 6.56 -6.60
N ILE A 202 -12.11 7.12 -7.33
CA ILE A 202 -10.67 7.05 -6.98
C ILE A 202 -10.42 7.64 -5.60
N GLN A 203 -11.02 8.80 -5.31
CA GLN A 203 -10.95 9.45 -4.00
C GLN A 203 -11.45 8.52 -2.88
N GLY A 204 -12.57 7.83 -3.13
CA GLY A 204 -13.14 6.81 -2.24
C GLY A 204 -12.20 5.62 -2.04
N MET A 205 -11.71 5.01 -3.13
CA MET A 205 -10.82 3.84 -3.12
C MET A 205 -9.55 4.07 -2.27
N GLY A 206 -8.87 5.20 -2.47
CA GLY A 206 -7.71 5.51 -1.63
C GLY A 206 -8.05 6.19 -0.31
N ARG A 207 -9.32 6.45 -0.01
CA ARG A 207 -9.78 7.03 1.26
C ARG A 207 -9.14 8.41 1.52
N TRP A 208 -9.17 9.28 0.51
CA TRP A 208 -8.73 10.67 0.65
C TRP A 208 -9.89 11.56 1.09
N LYS A 209 -9.68 12.34 2.16
CA LYS A 209 -10.71 13.26 2.70
C LYS A 209 -10.88 14.56 1.90
N SER A 210 -9.90 14.89 1.06
CA SER A 210 -9.91 16.14 0.30
C SER A 210 -9.39 15.92 -1.11
N SER A 211 -9.47 16.97 -1.93
CA SER A 211 -8.88 17.05 -3.28
C SER A 211 -7.37 16.85 -3.32
N ALA A 212 -6.71 16.61 -2.19
CA ALA A 212 -5.31 16.18 -2.12
C ALA A 212 -4.99 14.92 -2.95
N PHE A 213 -5.99 14.08 -3.26
CA PHE A 213 -5.81 12.93 -4.16
C PHE A 213 -5.43 13.36 -5.60
N MET A 214 -5.83 14.55 -6.05
CA MET A 214 -5.49 15.04 -7.40
C MET A 214 -3.97 15.12 -7.60
N LYS A 215 -3.20 15.35 -6.53
CA LYS A 215 -1.72 15.34 -6.57
C LYS A 215 -1.10 13.95 -6.80
N TYR A 216 -1.89 12.89 -6.63
CA TYR A 216 -1.47 11.50 -6.84
C TYR A 216 -1.71 11.04 -8.28
N ILE A 217 -2.60 11.71 -9.02
CA ILE A 217 -2.89 11.38 -10.42
C ILE A 217 -1.84 12.08 -11.28
N ARG A 218 -1.00 11.29 -11.96
CA ARG A 218 0.10 11.79 -12.77
C ARG A 218 -0.03 11.28 -14.20
N MET A 219 -0.83 11.99 -14.99
CA MET A 219 -1.14 11.62 -16.38
C MET A 219 -0.06 12.06 -17.39
N GLN A 220 1.15 12.42 -16.94
CA GLN A 220 2.24 12.69 -17.88
C GLN A 220 2.67 11.38 -18.53
N ASN A 221 2.79 11.37 -19.85
CA ASN A 221 3.16 10.21 -20.66
C ASN A 221 4.43 9.55 -20.06
N PHE A 222 4.25 8.35 -19.51
CA PHE A 222 5.33 7.47 -19.10
C PHE A 222 5.60 6.46 -20.21
#